data_AF-A0A0A9YQS2-F1
#
_entry.id   AF-A0A0A9YQS2-F1
#
_cell.length_a   1.000
_cell.length_b   1.000
_cell.length_c   1.000
_cell.angle_alpha   90.00
_cell.angle_beta   90.00
_cell.angle_gamma   90.00
#
_symmetry.space_group_name_H-M   'P 1'
#
loop_
_entity.id
_entity.type
_entity.pdbx_description
1 polymer ?
#
loop_
_entity_poly.entity_id
_entity_poly.type
_entity_poly.pdbx_seq_one_letter_code
_entity_poly.pdbx_strand_id
1 'polypeptide(L)'
;GPNCPPDSEPMVMDNGEIICTCLQNICPQPECPPGQDLEISKPATGLGGGCCPEMKCKDKNKENPIYPRCPTDSEYVNGICVCIMDWCPIVVCPNGFTVNLIPASGTPGDCCDRFTCDEQVRCPEDSKLTDDGKSCVCDESLCAVSECAPGHTLKVSVPGAGVPGLCCNSYECVPNVPPKPQCPEDSCADGLSCVCCSPCEPPPCGPNMELIITSPALGIPGNCC
;
A
#
# COMPACT_ATOMS: atom_id res chain seq x y z
N GLY A 1 -0.37 -15.01 -37.22
CA GLY A 1 -0.40 -14.68 -35.79
C GLY A 1 0.09 -15.88 -35.01
N PRO A 2 0.40 -15.73 -33.70
CA PRO A 2 0.64 -16.90 -32.86
C PRO A 2 -0.63 -17.76 -32.85
N ASN A 3 -0.49 -19.03 -33.21
CA ASN A 3 -1.61 -19.96 -33.30
C ASN A 3 -1.75 -20.67 -31.96
N CYS A 4 -2.87 -20.47 -31.27
CA CYS A 4 -3.24 -21.31 -30.13
C CYS A 4 -3.53 -22.74 -30.60
N PRO A 5 -3.32 -23.75 -29.73
CA PRO A 5 -3.70 -25.13 -30.01
C PRO A 5 -5.22 -25.25 -30.26
N PRO A 6 -5.70 -26.30 -30.96
CA PRO A 6 -7.10 -26.45 -31.35
C PRO A 6 -8.13 -26.48 -30.20
N ASP A 7 -7.67 -26.74 -28.98
CA ASP A 7 -8.48 -26.81 -27.75
C ASP A 7 -8.52 -25.50 -26.96
N SER A 8 -7.98 -24.41 -27.53
CA SER A 8 -7.77 -23.14 -26.86
C SER A 8 -8.13 -21.93 -27.75
N GLU A 9 -8.57 -20.83 -27.13
CA GLU A 9 -8.79 -19.53 -27.80
C GLU A 9 -7.74 -18.50 -27.40
N PRO A 10 -7.29 -17.63 -28.33
CA PRO A 10 -6.37 -16.55 -28.00
C PRO A 10 -7.08 -15.42 -27.25
N MET A 11 -6.53 -15.03 -26.11
CA MET A 11 -6.91 -13.86 -25.33
C MET A 11 -5.76 -12.84 -25.34
N VAL A 12 -6.04 -11.60 -25.73
CA VAL A 12 -5.05 -10.51 -25.74
C VAL A 12 -5.12 -9.75 -24.42
N MET A 13 -4.00 -9.67 -23.71
CA MET A 13 -3.86 -8.93 -22.46
C MET A 13 -3.59 -7.44 -22.75
N ASP A 14 -3.80 -6.56 -21.76
CA ASP A 14 -3.63 -5.10 -21.92
C ASP A 14 -2.20 -4.68 -22.30
N ASN A 15 -1.21 -5.53 -22.03
CA ASN A 15 0.19 -5.35 -22.42
C ASN A 15 0.50 -5.80 -23.88
N GLY A 16 -0.51 -6.29 -24.62
CA GLY A 16 -0.38 -6.83 -25.98
C GLY A 16 0.09 -8.29 -26.05
N GLU A 17 0.27 -8.98 -24.92
CA GLU A 17 0.62 -10.40 -24.86
C GLU A 17 -0.59 -11.28 -25.20
N ILE A 18 -0.36 -12.39 -25.91
CA ILE A 18 -1.41 -13.35 -26.29
C ILE A 18 -1.29 -14.59 -25.42
N ILE A 19 -2.31 -14.86 -24.60
CA ILE A 19 -2.44 -16.05 -23.77
C ILE A 19 -3.52 -16.95 -24.37
N CYS A 20 -3.28 -18.26 -24.42
CA CYS A 20 -4.29 -19.23 -24.88
C CYS A 20 -5.14 -19.71 -23.70
N THR A 21 -6.44 -19.48 -23.74
CA THR A 21 -7.41 -19.90 -22.72
C THR A 21 -8.16 -21.15 -23.15
N CYS A 22 -8.42 -22.05 -22.20
CA CYS A 22 -9.03 -23.34 -22.51
C CYS A 22 -10.51 -23.26 -22.86
N LEU A 23 -10.91 -23.98 -23.91
CA LEU A 23 -12.32 -24.18 -24.27
C LEU A 23 -12.83 -25.55 -23.79
N GLN A 24 -13.37 -25.59 -22.57
CA GLN A 24 -13.89 -26.84 -21.99
C GLN A 24 -15.02 -27.48 -22.83
N ASN A 25 -15.75 -26.67 -23.60
CA ASN A 25 -16.91 -27.10 -24.37
C ASN A 25 -16.55 -27.87 -25.66
N ILE A 26 -15.28 -27.82 -26.09
CA ILE A 26 -14.81 -28.44 -27.33
C ILE A 26 -14.17 -29.82 -27.08
N CYS A 27 -14.01 -30.21 -25.81
CA CYS A 27 -13.35 -31.45 -25.49
C CYS A 27 -14.12 -32.67 -25.99
N PRO A 28 -13.52 -33.50 -26.86
CA PRO A 28 -14.18 -34.68 -27.40
C PRO A 28 -14.46 -35.67 -26.26
N GLN A 29 -15.73 -35.97 -26.04
CA GLN A 29 -16.14 -37.01 -25.10
C GLN A 29 -16.35 -38.32 -25.88
N PRO A 30 -15.65 -39.41 -25.53
CA PRO A 30 -15.90 -40.69 -26.18
C PRO A 30 -17.28 -41.22 -25.80
N GLU A 31 -18.02 -41.74 -26.78
CA GLU A 31 -19.28 -42.43 -26.52
C GLU A 31 -18.99 -43.82 -25.94
N CYS A 32 -19.38 -44.05 -24.69
CA CYS A 32 -19.18 -45.34 -24.05
C CYS A 32 -20.28 -46.34 -24.42
N PRO A 33 -19.93 -47.61 -24.70
CA PRO A 33 -20.89 -48.68 -24.90
C PRO A 33 -21.85 -48.85 -23.70
N PRO A 34 -23.07 -49.36 -23.92
CA PRO A 34 -23.97 -49.72 -22.83
C PRO A 34 -23.30 -50.64 -21.81
N GLY A 35 -23.36 -50.27 -20.53
CA GLY A 35 -22.69 -51.02 -19.45
C GLY A 35 -21.29 -50.50 -19.09
N GLN A 36 -20.82 -49.43 -19.72
CA GLN A 36 -19.60 -48.71 -19.33
C GLN A 36 -19.93 -47.28 -18.88
N ASP A 37 -19.09 -46.71 -18.01
CA ASP A 37 -19.08 -45.28 -17.65
C ASP A 37 -17.79 -44.62 -18.14
N LEU A 38 -17.86 -43.31 -18.35
CA LEU A 38 -16.73 -42.47 -18.67
C LEU A 38 -15.83 -42.32 -17.43
N GLU A 39 -14.54 -42.65 -17.55
CA GLU A 39 -13.53 -42.45 -16.52
C GLU A 39 -12.44 -41.52 -17.05
N ILE A 40 -12.07 -40.51 -16.26
CA ILE A 40 -10.93 -39.63 -16.57
C ILE A 40 -9.65 -40.42 -16.32
N SER A 41 -8.90 -40.75 -17.37
CA SER A 41 -7.58 -41.39 -17.26
C SER A 41 -6.46 -40.39 -16.99
N LYS A 42 -6.64 -39.12 -17.38
CA LYS A 42 -5.69 -38.04 -17.10
C LYS A 42 -6.44 -36.71 -16.99
N PRO A 43 -6.27 -35.95 -15.90
CA PRO A 43 -6.93 -34.65 -15.75
C PRO A 43 -6.38 -33.63 -16.76
N ALA A 44 -7.22 -32.67 -17.13
CA ALA A 44 -6.78 -31.52 -17.90
C ALA A 44 -5.78 -30.68 -17.08
N THR A 45 -4.79 -30.11 -17.74
CA THR A 45 -3.78 -29.24 -17.07
C THR A 45 -4.24 -27.80 -16.96
N GLY A 46 -5.27 -27.40 -17.73
CA GLY A 46 -5.76 -26.02 -17.79
C GLY A 46 -4.83 -25.06 -18.56
N LEU A 47 -3.77 -25.59 -19.19
CA LEU A 47 -2.85 -24.85 -20.05
C LEU A 47 -3.18 -25.12 -21.52
N GLY A 48 -2.88 -24.16 -22.40
CA GLY A 48 -3.13 -24.30 -23.83
C GLY A 48 -2.47 -25.57 -24.41
N GLY A 49 -3.25 -26.42 -25.08
CA GLY A 49 -2.83 -27.73 -25.57
C GLY A 49 -2.98 -28.89 -24.58
N GLY A 50 -3.47 -28.63 -23.36
CA GLY A 50 -3.81 -29.62 -22.34
C GLY A 50 -5.17 -29.34 -21.70
N CYS A 51 -6.08 -28.72 -22.44
CA CYS A 51 -7.38 -28.27 -21.93
C CYS A 51 -8.38 -29.42 -21.75
N CYS A 52 -8.18 -30.51 -22.49
CA CYS A 52 -9.07 -31.66 -22.44
C CYS A 52 -8.48 -32.79 -21.61
N PRO A 53 -9.25 -33.35 -20.65
CA PRO A 53 -8.82 -34.53 -19.95
C PRO A 53 -8.82 -35.72 -20.92
N GLU A 54 -7.89 -36.66 -20.73
CA GLU A 54 -7.97 -37.94 -21.42
C GLU A 54 -9.03 -38.79 -20.72
N MET A 55 -10.00 -39.28 -21.49
CA MET A 55 -11.13 -40.05 -20.99
C MET A 55 -11.13 -41.44 -21.63
N LYS A 56 -11.48 -42.46 -20.85
CA LYS A 56 -11.63 -43.85 -21.31
C LYS A 56 -12.91 -44.45 -20.75
N CYS A 57 -13.48 -45.43 -21.44
CA CYS A 57 -14.65 -46.13 -20.94
C CYS A 57 -14.26 -47.26 -19.97
N LYS A 58 -15.01 -47.40 -18.88
CA LYS A 58 -14.79 -48.39 -17.83
C LYS A 58 -16.06 -49.21 -17.57
N ASP A 59 -15.93 -50.53 -17.49
CA ASP A 59 -17.06 -51.43 -17.21
C ASP A 59 -17.72 -51.16 -15.85
N LYS A 60 -19.06 -50.97 -15.86
CA LYS A 60 -19.89 -50.80 -14.65
C LYS A 60 -19.88 -52.02 -13.73
N ASN A 61 -19.69 -53.20 -14.31
CA ASN A 61 -19.82 -54.49 -13.62
C ASN A 61 -18.50 -55.08 -13.14
N LYS A 62 -17.38 -54.40 -13.38
CA LYS A 62 -16.14 -54.70 -12.68
C LYS A 62 -16.22 -53.93 -11.37
N GLU A 63 -17.02 -54.46 -10.42
CA GLU A 63 -17.02 -54.01 -9.04
C GLU A 63 -15.56 -53.94 -8.62
N ASN A 64 -15.07 -52.70 -8.53
CA ASN A 64 -13.78 -52.41 -7.98
C ASN A 64 -13.80 -53.12 -6.62
N PRO A 65 -12.82 -53.99 -6.29
CA PRO A 65 -12.67 -54.44 -4.93
C PRO A 65 -12.82 -53.21 -4.04
N ILE A 66 -13.54 -53.32 -2.92
CA ILE A 66 -13.73 -52.23 -1.98
C ILE A 66 -12.33 -51.87 -1.43
N TYR A 67 -11.55 -51.15 -2.22
CA TYR A 67 -10.32 -50.54 -1.83
C TYR A 67 -10.75 -49.39 -0.95
N PRO A 68 -10.30 -49.33 0.31
CA PRO A 68 -10.57 -48.17 1.14
C PRO A 68 -10.08 -46.94 0.37
N ARG A 69 -11.01 -46.02 0.06
CA ARG A 69 -10.64 -44.78 -0.63
C ARG A 69 -9.72 -44.01 0.31
N CYS A 70 -8.47 -43.81 -0.10
CA CYS A 70 -7.58 -42.92 0.63
C CYS A 70 -8.11 -41.47 0.57
N PRO A 71 -7.81 -40.66 1.59
CA PRO A 71 -8.06 -39.22 1.54
C PRO A 71 -7.35 -38.57 0.34
N THR A 72 -7.80 -37.38 -0.06
CA THR A 72 -7.35 -36.70 -1.29
C THR A 72 -5.86 -36.36 -1.30
N ASP A 73 -5.20 -36.31 -0.15
CA ASP A 73 -3.78 -36.00 0.03
C ASP A 73 -2.89 -37.27 0.15
N SER A 74 -3.45 -38.44 -0.13
CA SER A 74 -2.82 -39.73 0.13
C SER A 74 -3.02 -40.72 -1.03
N GLU A 75 -2.06 -41.62 -1.22
CA GLU A 75 -2.17 -42.75 -2.16
C GLU A 75 -2.23 -44.09 -1.44
N TYR A 76 -2.89 -45.06 -2.08
CA TYR A 76 -2.95 -46.43 -1.58
C TYR A 76 -1.75 -47.23 -2.08
N VAL A 77 -0.81 -47.52 -1.18
CA VAL A 77 0.42 -48.26 -1.47
C VAL A 77 0.45 -49.50 -0.58
N ASN A 78 0.53 -50.68 -1.19
CA ASN A 78 0.71 -51.96 -0.49
C ASN A 78 -0.30 -52.26 0.63
N GLY A 79 -1.55 -51.80 0.50
CA GLY A 79 -2.58 -52.07 1.51
C GLY A 79 -2.80 -50.96 2.53
N ILE A 80 -2.00 -49.89 2.49
CA ILE A 80 -2.08 -48.75 3.41
C ILE A 80 -2.16 -47.43 2.63
N CYS A 81 -2.81 -46.43 3.21
CA CYS A 81 -2.74 -45.06 2.69
C CYS A 81 -1.45 -44.39 3.17
N VAL A 82 -0.74 -43.73 2.26
CA VAL A 82 0.52 -43.02 2.53
C VAL A 82 0.38 -41.58 2.01
N CYS A 83 0.90 -40.62 2.77
CA CYS A 83 0.89 -39.21 2.39
C CYS A 83 1.70 -38.94 1.13
N ILE A 84 1.18 -38.08 0.24
CA ILE A 84 1.93 -37.57 -0.91
C ILE A 84 2.18 -36.07 -0.71
N MET A 85 3.38 -35.73 -0.27
CA MET A 85 3.75 -34.34 0.00
C MET A 85 3.74 -33.46 -1.26
N ASP A 86 3.97 -34.05 -2.44
CA ASP A 86 3.93 -33.35 -3.72
C ASP A 86 2.52 -32.87 -4.13
N TRP A 87 1.48 -33.38 -3.47
CA TRP A 87 0.09 -32.94 -3.67
C TRP A 87 -0.30 -31.78 -2.76
N CYS A 88 0.59 -31.36 -1.87
CA CYS A 88 0.31 -30.23 -1.01
C CYS A 88 0.29 -28.91 -1.79
N PRO A 89 -0.74 -28.08 -1.58
CA PRO A 89 -0.86 -26.83 -2.31
C PRO A 89 0.27 -25.88 -1.92
N ILE A 90 0.87 -25.23 -2.91
CA ILE A 90 1.81 -24.12 -2.67
C ILE A 90 0.98 -22.90 -2.29
N VAL A 91 1.26 -22.37 -1.10
CA VAL A 91 0.50 -21.26 -0.54
C VAL A 91 1.22 -19.95 -0.83
N VAL A 92 0.52 -19.01 -1.44
CA VAL A 92 0.97 -17.62 -1.59
C VAL A 92 -0.13 -16.71 -1.07
N CYS A 93 0.16 -15.96 -0.01
CA CYS A 93 -0.77 -14.96 0.49
C CYS A 93 -0.75 -13.69 -0.38
N PRO A 94 -1.87 -12.94 -0.47
CA PRO A 94 -1.90 -11.65 -1.15
C PRO A 94 -0.89 -10.65 -0.55
N ASN A 95 -0.53 -9.63 -1.32
CA ASN A 95 0.36 -8.57 -0.84
C ASN A 95 -0.17 -7.94 0.46
N GLY A 96 0.68 -7.88 1.49
CA GLY A 96 0.32 -7.35 2.81
C GLY A 96 -0.18 -8.41 3.80
N PHE A 97 -0.14 -9.69 3.46
CA PHE A 97 -0.46 -10.79 4.36
C PHE A 97 0.77 -11.67 4.57
N THR A 98 0.89 -12.25 5.77
CA THR A 98 1.94 -13.22 6.11
C THR A 98 1.33 -14.62 6.19
N VAL A 99 2.02 -15.62 5.65
CA VAL A 99 1.61 -17.02 5.77
C VAL A 99 1.90 -17.49 7.20
N ASN A 100 0.87 -17.96 7.89
CA ASN A 100 0.99 -18.64 9.17
C ASN A 100 0.71 -20.13 8.95
N LEU A 101 1.71 -20.98 9.16
CA LEU A 101 1.62 -22.42 8.92
C LEU A 101 1.22 -23.15 10.19
N ILE A 102 0.22 -24.01 10.05
CA ILE A 102 -0.21 -24.99 11.05
C ILE A 102 0.35 -26.34 10.57
N PRO A 103 1.36 -26.90 11.26
CA PRO A 103 2.01 -28.13 10.82
C PRO A 103 1.02 -29.29 10.70
N ALA A 104 1.12 -30.06 9.62
CA ALA A 104 0.37 -31.29 9.45
C ALA A 104 0.87 -32.39 10.41
N SER A 105 -0.02 -33.32 10.76
CA SER A 105 0.37 -34.52 11.51
C SER A 105 1.17 -35.53 10.67
N GLY A 106 1.13 -35.40 9.34
CA GLY A 106 1.78 -36.34 8.42
C GLY A 106 1.05 -37.68 8.33
N THR A 107 -0.24 -37.72 8.71
CA THR A 107 -1.09 -38.90 8.60
C THR A 107 -2.08 -38.75 7.45
N PRO A 108 -2.51 -39.85 6.80
CA PRO A 108 -3.46 -39.76 5.69
C PRO A 108 -4.72 -38.97 6.05
N GLY A 109 -5.01 -37.92 5.29
CA GLY A 109 -6.09 -36.95 5.54
C GLY A 109 -5.65 -35.67 6.25
N ASP A 110 -4.39 -35.60 6.68
CA ASP A 110 -3.72 -34.42 7.26
C ASP A 110 -2.23 -34.45 6.91
N CYS A 111 -1.93 -34.69 5.63
CA CYS A 111 -0.59 -34.78 5.09
C CYS A 111 0.05 -33.42 4.80
N CYS A 112 -0.78 -32.40 4.60
CA CYS A 112 -0.33 -31.07 4.18
C CYS A 112 -0.51 -30.04 5.27
N ASP A 113 0.49 -29.18 5.44
CA ASP A 113 0.38 -28.05 6.35
C ASP A 113 -0.84 -27.21 5.98
N ARG A 114 -1.59 -26.83 7.00
CA ARG A 114 -2.69 -25.89 6.85
C ARG A 114 -2.13 -24.49 7.01
N PHE A 115 -2.80 -23.51 6.43
CA PHE A 115 -2.31 -22.14 6.48
C PHE A 115 -3.44 -21.15 6.74
N THR A 116 -3.09 -20.04 7.38
CA THR A 116 -3.89 -18.82 7.36
C THR A 116 -3.05 -17.69 6.80
N CYS A 117 -3.70 -16.79 6.06
CA CYS A 117 -3.10 -15.54 5.63
C CYS A 117 -3.52 -14.48 6.64
N ASP A 118 -2.61 -14.13 7.53
CA ASP A 118 -2.87 -13.12 8.55
C ASP A 118 -2.42 -11.76 8.02
N GLU A 119 -3.23 -10.72 8.24
CA GLU A 119 -2.90 -9.37 7.78
C GLU A 119 -1.59 -8.93 8.45
N GLN A 120 -0.58 -8.60 7.64
CA GLN A 120 0.69 -8.14 8.15
C GLN A 120 0.47 -6.73 8.70
N VAL A 121 0.60 -6.58 10.01
CA VAL A 121 0.54 -5.27 10.65
C VAL A 121 1.67 -4.42 10.08
N ARG A 122 1.30 -3.42 9.27
CA ARG A 122 2.22 -2.41 8.74
C ARG A 122 2.15 -1.18 9.62
N CYS A 123 3.29 -0.80 10.18
CA CYS A 123 3.37 0.43 10.95
C CYS A 123 3.58 1.65 10.05
N PRO A 124 3.01 2.81 10.43
CA PRO A 124 3.35 4.09 9.82
C PRO A 124 4.85 4.40 9.89
N GLU A 125 5.34 5.32 9.06
CA GLU A 125 6.77 5.63 8.92
C GLU A 125 7.44 6.13 10.22
N ASP A 126 6.67 6.71 11.13
CA ASP A 126 7.11 7.24 12.43
C ASP A 126 6.99 6.23 13.59
N SER A 127 6.71 4.97 13.25
CA SER A 127 6.34 3.94 14.20
C SER A 127 7.07 2.64 13.89
N LYS A 128 7.28 1.83 14.92
CA LYS A 128 7.82 0.48 14.78
C LYS A 128 6.85 -0.57 15.31
N LEU A 129 7.00 -1.79 14.79
CA LEU A 129 6.26 -2.94 15.27
C LEU A 129 6.77 -3.34 16.66
N THR A 130 5.88 -3.68 17.58
CA THR A 130 6.22 -4.24 18.89
C THR A 130 6.85 -5.62 18.74
N ASP A 131 7.58 -6.08 19.77
CA ASP A 131 8.27 -7.38 19.76
C ASP A 131 7.32 -8.57 19.55
N ASP A 132 6.04 -8.40 19.88
CA ASP A 132 5.01 -9.43 19.67
C ASP A 132 4.47 -9.49 18.22
N GLY A 133 4.88 -8.55 17.37
CA GLY A 133 4.48 -8.46 15.97
C GLY A 133 3.03 -8.02 15.74
N LYS A 134 2.31 -7.56 16.78
CA LYS A 134 0.85 -7.34 16.70
C LYS A 134 0.42 -5.89 16.76
N SER A 135 1.25 -5.00 17.27
CA SER A 135 0.89 -3.59 17.44
C SER A 135 2.02 -2.67 17.01
N CYS A 136 1.68 -1.42 16.72
CA CYS A 136 2.66 -0.39 16.41
C CYS A 136 2.83 0.52 17.63
N VAL A 137 4.07 0.93 17.87
CA VAL A 137 4.43 1.92 18.90
C VAL A 137 5.24 3.03 18.25
N CYS A 138 5.12 4.23 18.79
CA CYS A 138 5.89 5.37 18.32
C CYS A 138 7.39 5.12 18.43
N ASP A 139 8.14 5.55 17.42
CA ASP A 139 9.59 5.60 17.46
C ASP A 139 10.06 7.01 17.10
N GLU A 140 10.30 7.82 18.12
CA GLU A 140 10.78 9.20 17.95
C GLU A 140 12.13 9.29 17.22
N SER A 141 12.91 8.20 17.17
CA SER A 141 14.17 8.18 16.41
C SER A 141 13.95 8.15 14.89
N LEU A 142 12.75 7.78 14.43
CA LEU A 142 12.35 7.81 13.02
C LEU A 142 11.83 9.18 12.59
N CYS A 143 11.66 10.12 13.53
CA CYS A 143 11.18 11.45 13.20
C CYS A 143 12.25 12.27 12.46
N ALA A 144 12.00 12.52 11.18
CA ALA A 144 12.82 13.41 10.38
C ALA A 144 12.68 14.85 10.89
N VAL A 145 13.79 15.46 11.30
CA VAL A 145 13.86 16.88 11.62
C VAL A 145 14.54 17.59 10.46
N SER A 146 13.77 18.38 9.70
CA SER A 146 14.31 19.18 8.61
C SER A 146 15.16 20.34 9.15
N GLU A 147 16.32 20.57 8.53
CA GLU A 147 17.17 21.73 8.84
C GLU A 147 16.62 23.00 8.17
N CYS A 148 16.61 24.11 8.91
CA CYS A 148 16.23 25.40 8.36
C CYS A 148 17.42 26.09 7.66
N ALA A 149 17.13 26.91 6.65
CA ALA A 149 18.13 27.75 6.00
C ALA A 149 18.78 28.74 7.00
N PRO A 150 20.02 29.22 6.76
CA PRO A 150 20.66 30.23 7.60
C PRO A 150 19.76 31.45 7.83
N GLY A 151 19.68 31.92 9.08
CA GLY A 151 18.83 33.04 9.47
C GLY A 151 17.39 32.67 9.84
N HIS A 152 17.05 31.38 9.87
CA HIS A 152 15.79 30.86 10.40
C HIS A 152 16.05 29.93 11.59
N THR A 153 15.03 29.76 12.45
CA THR A 153 15.02 28.82 13.57
C THR A 153 13.82 27.90 13.43
N LEU A 154 14.03 26.64 13.76
CA LEU A 154 12.98 25.63 13.78
C LEU A 154 12.03 25.91 14.94
N LYS A 155 10.73 26.03 14.66
CA LYS A 155 9.67 26.16 15.66
C LYS A 155 8.69 25.02 15.49
N VAL A 156 8.27 24.40 16.59
CA VAL A 156 7.20 23.39 16.57
C VAL A 156 5.90 24.09 16.15
N SER A 157 5.34 23.69 15.02
CA SER A 157 4.05 24.19 14.53
C SER A 157 2.90 23.35 15.09
N VAL A 158 3.08 22.02 15.14
CA VAL A 158 2.11 21.08 15.71
C VAL A 158 2.87 20.02 16.53
N PRO A 159 2.56 19.84 17.83
CA PRO A 159 3.18 18.79 18.61
C PRO A 159 2.67 17.40 18.16
N GLY A 160 3.55 16.40 18.20
CA GLY A 160 3.19 15.01 18.01
C GLY A 160 2.21 14.54 19.08
N ALA A 161 1.28 13.68 18.70
CA ALA A 161 0.26 13.13 19.59
C ALA A 161 0.75 11.89 20.37
N GLY A 162 1.93 11.36 20.04
CA GLY A 162 2.49 10.17 20.69
C GLY A 162 1.71 8.88 20.39
N VAL A 163 0.98 8.86 19.27
CA VAL A 163 0.28 7.67 18.76
C VAL A 163 0.79 7.33 17.36
N PRO A 164 0.83 6.04 16.96
CA PRO A 164 1.36 5.64 15.66
C PRO A 164 0.75 6.40 14.49
N GLY A 165 1.59 6.94 13.60
CA GLY A 165 1.21 7.80 12.47
C GLY A 165 1.11 9.28 12.81
N LEU A 166 1.19 9.65 14.09
CA LEU A 166 1.23 11.03 14.60
C LEU A 166 2.24 11.16 15.74
N CYS A 167 3.33 10.40 15.70
CA CYS A 167 4.37 10.42 16.72
C CYS A 167 5.22 11.68 16.63
N CYS A 168 5.52 12.13 15.41
CA CYS A 168 6.45 13.22 15.19
C CYS A 168 5.80 14.60 15.31
N ASN A 169 6.56 15.55 15.86
CA ASN A 169 6.21 16.96 15.77
C ASN A 169 6.29 17.43 14.31
N SER A 170 5.39 18.34 13.94
CA SER A 170 5.55 19.16 12.74
C SER A 170 6.32 20.42 13.09
N TYR A 171 7.22 20.80 12.19
CA TYR A 171 8.09 21.95 12.36
C TYR A 171 7.88 22.97 11.25
N GLU A 172 8.07 24.24 11.59
CA GLU A 172 8.09 25.36 10.65
C GLU A 172 9.36 26.19 10.88
N CYS A 173 9.99 26.63 9.79
CA CYS A 173 11.14 27.52 9.86
C CYS A 173 10.66 28.97 9.95
N VAL A 174 10.91 29.61 11.08
CA VAL A 174 10.58 31.03 11.29
C VAL A 174 11.83 31.91 11.18
N PRO A 175 11.77 33.10 10.57
CA PRO A 175 12.90 34.02 10.52
C PRO A 175 13.40 34.37 11.93
N ASN A 176 14.72 34.38 12.10
CA ASN A 176 15.37 34.79 13.37
C ASN A 176 15.24 36.29 13.62
N VAL A 177 15.02 37.06 12.56
CA VAL A 177 14.83 38.49 12.62
C VAL A 177 13.34 38.76 12.82
N PRO A 178 12.94 39.49 13.87
CA PRO A 178 11.55 39.88 14.02
C PRO A 178 11.08 40.62 12.77
N PRO A 179 9.80 40.46 12.36
CA PRO A 179 9.28 41.23 11.25
C PRO A 179 9.50 42.72 11.52
N LYS A 180 10.01 43.45 10.52
CA LYS A 180 10.16 44.90 10.63
C LYS A 180 8.82 45.51 11.05
N PRO A 181 8.79 46.40 12.05
CA PRO A 181 7.54 47.02 12.45
C PRO A 181 6.94 47.77 11.26
N GLN A 182 5.64 47.62 11.04
CA GLN A 182 4.91 48.46 10.09
C GLN A 182 4.78 49.83 10.72
N CYS A 183 5.55 50.80 10.23
CA CYS A 183 5.49 52.17 10.72
C CYS A 183 4.44 52.98 9.96
N PRO A 184 3.78 53.95 10.63
CA PRO A 184 2.95 54.95 9.97
C PRO A 184 3.73 55.71 8.89
N GLU A 185 3.02 56.31 7.93
CA GLU A 185 3.60 56.95 6.74
C GLU A 185 4.61 58.07 7.07
N ASP A 186 4.46 58.72 8.22
CA ASP A 186 5.32 59.81 8.71
C ASP A 186 6.48 59.34 9.62
N SER A 187 6.64 58.03 9.75
CA SER A 187 7.56 57.38 10.68
C SER A 187 8.42 56.36 9.95
N CYS A 188 9.60 56.02 10.47
CA CYS A 188 10.38 54.90 9.97
C CYS A 188 10.87 53.98 11.09
N ALA A 189 11.22 52.75 10.70
CA ALA A 189 11.67 51.73 11.64
C ALA A 189 13.12 51.99 12.09
N ASP A 190 13.31 52.13 13.40
CA ASP A 190 14.60 52.08 14.07
C ASP A 190 14.62 50.83 14.98
N GLY A 191 15.24 49.76 14.47
CA GLY A 191 15.20 48.44 15.10
C GLY A 191 13.79 47.85 15.13
N LEU A 192 13.24 47.68 16.34
CA LEU A 192 11.89 47.14 16.61
C LEU A 192 10.85 48.22 16.91
N SER A 193 11.27 49.47 16.92
CA SER A 193 10.43 50.64 17.21
C SER A 193 10.26 51.49 15.96
N CYS A 194 9.15 52.21 15.87
CA CYS A 194 9.00 53.30 14.92
C CYS A 194 9.47 54.59 15.57
N VAL A 195 10.15 55.43 14.82
CA VAL A 195 10.60 56.77 15.21
C VAL A 195 10.23 57.76 14.12
N CYS A 196 10.14 59.05 14.45
CA CYS A 196 9.93 60.10 13.45
C CYS A 196 11.19 60.23 12.60
N CYS A 197 11.05 60.04 11.29
CA CYS A 197 12.19 59.95 10.39
C CYS A 197 12.27 61.15 9.48
N SER A 198 13.36 61.90 9.64
CA SER A 198 13.61 63.19 8.98
C SER A 198 12.64 64.31 9.38
N PRO A 199 13.07 65.57 9.24
CA PRO A 199 12.18 66.71 9.38
C PRO A 199 11.08 66.62 8.31
N CYS A 200 9.85 66.89 8.73
CA CYS A 200 8.70 66.99 7.84
C CYS A 200 8.98 68.00 6.73
N GLU A 201 8.88 67.56 5.47
CA GLU A 201 8.88 68.52 4.38
C GLU A 201 7.53 69.27 4.41
N PRO A 202 7.55 70.62 4.47
CA PRO A 202 6.31 71.38 4.42
C PRO A 202 5.61 71.09 3.09
N PRO A 203 4.27 70.90 3.09
CA PRO A 203 3.54 70.65 1.85
C PRO A 203 3.74 71.82 0.87
N PRO A 204 3.77 71.56 -0.45
CA PRO A 204 3.98 72.61 -1.43
C PRO A 204 2.84 73.63 -1.36
N CYS A 205 3.19 74.88 -1.08
CA CYS A 205 2.28 76.01 -1.17
C CYS A 205 2.25 76.57 -2.59
N GLY A 206 1.07 77.02 -3.04
CA GLY A 206 0.96 77.80 -4.27
C GLY A 206 1.66 79.17 -4.15
N PRO A 207 1.96 79.84 -5.28
CA PRO A 207 2.55 81.17 -5.26
C PRO A 207 1.66 82.14 -4.45
N ASN A 208 2.27 82.85 -3.49
CA ASN A 208 1.63 83.77 -2.53
C ASN A 208 0.74 83.10 -1.46
N MET A 209 0.87 81.80 -1.20
CA MET A 209 0.24 81.15 -0.05
C MET A 209 1.24 80.97 1.09
N GLU A 210 0.80 81.21 2.32
CA GLU A 210 1.55 80.90 3.54
C GLU A 210 0.98 79.65 4.22
N LEU A 211 1.87 78.83 4.77
CA LEU A 211 1.50 77.65 5.56
C LEU A 211 1.06 78.09 6.95
N ILE A 212 -0.15 77.71 7.34
CA ILE A 212 -0.66 77.92 8.70
C ILE A 212 -0.71 76.56 9.40
N ILE A 213 0.04 76.43 10.50
CA ILE A 213 0.00 75.24 11.35
C ILE A 213 -1.28 75.28 12.19
N THR A 214 -2.22 74.39 11.92
CA THR A 214 -3.49 74.29 12.68
C THR A 214 -3.36 73.41 13.93
N SER A 215 -2.39 72.51 13.96
CA SER A 215 -2.06 71.67 15.11
C SER A 215 -0.56 71.39 15.11
N PRO A 216 0.16 71.54 16.24
CA PRO A 216 1.56 71.18 16.32
C PRO A 216 1.73 69.67 16.36
N ALA A 217 2.77 69.17 15.67
CA ALA A 217 3.16 67.78 15.75
C ALA A 217 3.50 67.36 17.19
N LEU A 218 3.14 66.14 17.56
CA LEU A 218 3.39 65.58 18.89
C LEU A 218 4.78 64.93 19.01
N GLY A 219 5.49 64.73 17.89
CA GLY A 219 6.82 64.12 17.88
C GLY A 219 6.81 62.63 18.25
N ILE A 220 5.67 61.97 18.02
CA ILE A 220 5.49 60.53 18.22
C ILE A 220 5.10 59.87 16.89
N PRO A 221 5.41 58.59 16.68
CA PRO A 221 5.06 57.91 15.44
C PRO A 221 3.57 58.01 15.09
N GLY A 222 3.24 58.38 13.86
CA GLY A 222 1.86 58.67 13.40
C GLY A 222 1.39 60.10 13.67
N ASN A 223 2.23 60.93 14.31
CA ASN A 223 2.04 62.37 14.50
C ASN A 223 3.42 63.06 14.58
N CYS A 224 4.25 62.78 13.59
CA CYS A 224 5.57 63.38 13.43
C CYS A 224 5.49 64.75 12.75
N CYS A 225 4.43 64.94 11.95
CA CYS A 225 4.06 66.10 11.16
C CYS A 225 2.56 66.36 11.39
#